data_AF-A0A284RRN7-F1
#
_entry.id   AF-A0A284RRN7-F1
#
_cell.length_a   1.000
_cell.length_b   1.000
_cell.length_c   1.000
_cell.angle_alpha   90.00
_cell.angle_beta   90.00
_cell.angle_gamma   90.00
#
_symmetry.space_group_name_H-M   'P 1'
#
loop_
_entity.id
_entity.type
_entity.pdbx_description
1 polymer ?
#
loop_
_entity_poly.entity_id
_entity_poly.type
_entity_poly.pdbx_seq_one_letter_code
_entity_poly.pdbx_strand_id
1 'polypeptide(L)'
;MLADVAVLSPDGARWAVEAKDLQRFTSRGSDGNTRGSSGNEESVKKTFSQDLLDLEHVPHPHEIPPWPSLLVLPHLTPFHHDKSLGSGQASAAEACLQYPSESQKAVLNWNQCDGGEQVFDPAVQFAEQPEIVKLEEHVPPGLLPEVLFVTDPEGKTVFLPEYSSSSNMKVYKRIFPHLGKNAIHSDINGTLHATRRPRTAYLDLSSAKDLGADAGSHSKVLLGKLRLPEPLVARSSTGQFEVAVKLARSDHESHRMLRTEAKLYDTAIPQYLTGDWNGFHFIEDAVYDGDGIVPVAAVVPKFYGFYIPVHGDHIGLLSPILLMEECGIPIDVKRLTPKDRELIYSFAIRIHRCNVSQGSFFDRNVLLQPGPLSVPPSLRSPSTPSFRVIDFGRGERRGDMTKGEWKAICKDEMVDVKEAIYGGLKRINKHARGSGKQIAFARKYWSTRKPTYG
;
A
#
# COMPACT_ATOMS: atom_id res chain seq x y z
N MET A 1 -47.65 3.95 19.10
CA MET A 1 -46.80 2.76 19.03
C MET A 1 -45.83 2.95 17.88
N LEU A 2 -44.64 3.45 18.16
CA LEU A 2 -43.47 3.39 17.28
C LEU A 2 -42.34 2.94 18.19
N ALA A 3 -41.69 1.84 17.82
CA ALA A 3 -40.61 1.24 18.57
C ALA A 3 -39.31 1.98 18.27
N ASP A 4 -38.60 2.39 19.31
CA ASP A 4 -37.23 2.88 19.24
C ASP A 4 -36.28 1.72 18.95
N VAL A 5 -35.45 1.85 17.93
CA VAL A 5 -34.26 1.00 17.74
C VAL A 5 -33.05 1.86 18.08
N ALA A 6 -32.40 1.54 19.21
CA ALA A 6 -31.14 2.14 19.61
C ALA A 6 -29.97 1.32 19.05
N VAL A 7 -28.97 1.99 18.48
CA VAL A 7 -27.65 1.41 18.18
C VAL A 7 -26.63 2.07 19.11
N LEU A 8 -25.90 1.24 19.87
CA LEU A 8 -24.87 1.64 20.83
C LEU A 8 -23.54 1.90 20.12
N SER A 9 -22.79 2.94 20.54
CA SER A 9 -21.37 3.07 20.24
C SER A 9 -20.51 2.26 21.23
N PRO A 10 -19.27 1.87 20.88
CA PRO A 10 -18.41 1.01 21.69
C PRO A 10 -17.87 1.64 23.00
N ASP A 11 -18.12 2.93 23.23
CA ASP A 11 -17.47 3.75 24.25
C ASP A 11 -18.44 4.49 25.20
N GLY A 12 -19.75 4.24 25.09
CA GLY A 12 -20.70 4.48 26.19
C GLY A 12 -20.93 5.94 26.62
N ALA A 13 -20.46 6.94 25.88
CA ALA A 13 -20.68 8.35 26.22
C ALA A 13 -21.99 8.89 25.57
N ARG A 14 -22.97 9.27 26.41
CA ARG A 14 -24.15 10.02 25.97
C ARG A 14 -23.82 11.51 25.84
N TRP A 15 -23.93 12.05 24.63
CA TRP A 15 -24.05 13.49 24.41
C TRP A 15 -25.49 13.79 23.99
N ALA A 16 -26.23 14.50 24.84
CA ALA A 16 -27.54 15.04 24.49
C ALA A 16 -27.34 16.43 23.87
N VAL A 17 -27.76 16.61 22.63
CA VAL A 17 -27.90 17.94 22.01
C VAL A 17 -29.40 18.27 22.03
N GLU A 18 -29.78 19.33 22.73
CA GLU A 18 -31.16 19.79 22.82
C GLU A 18 -31.68 20.29 21.46
N ALA A 19 -32.94 19.95 21.15
CA ALA A 19 -33.67 20.37 19.96
C ALA A 19 -34.14 21.85 20.00
N LYS A 20 -33.22 22.79 20.28
CA LYS A 20 -33.50 24.24 20.26
C LYS A 20 -32.75 25.03 19.19
N ASP A 21 -31.79 24.43 18.48
CA ASP A 21 -30.99 25.15 17.47
C ASP A 21 -31.56 25.10 16.04
N LEU A 22 -32.79 24.62 15.86
CA LEU A 22 -33.46 24.47 14.56
C LEU A 22 -34.64 25.44 14.33
N GLN A 23 -34.54 26.67 14.86
CA GLN A 23 -35.49 27.76 14.56
C GLN A 23 -34.79 29.11 14.26
N ARG A 24 -33.93 29.14 13.24
CA ARG A 24 -33.45 30.42 12.67
C ARG A 24 -33.30 30.40 11.16
N PHE A 25 -34.23 29.82 10.40
CA PHE A 25 -34.21 29.98 8.94
C PHE A 25 -35.58 29.94 8.25
N THR A 26 -36.61 30.56 8.82
CA THR A 26 -37.83 30.90 8.07
C THR A 26 -38.50 32.14 8.65
N SER A 27 -38.02 33.34 8.28
CA SER A 27 -38.85 34.55 8.17
C SER A 27 -37.98 35.76 7.82
N ARG A 28 -38.11 36.27 6.60
CA ARG A 28 -38.44 37.68 6.32
C ARG A 28 -38.39 37.93 4.81
N GLY A 29 -39.58 37.99 4.23
CA GLY A 29 -39.85 38.75 3.03
C GLY A 29 -40.09 40.23 3.35
N SER A 30 -39.94 41.03 2.30
CA SER A 30 -40.26 42.44 2.04
C SER A 30 -39.95 43.49 3.12
N ASP A 31 -39.10 44.46 2.78
CA ASP A 31 -39.54 45.84 2.50
C ASP A 31 -38.35 46.76 2.11
N GLY A 32 -38.61 47.67 1.16
CA GLY A 32 -38.22 49.08 1.21
C GLY A 32 -36.75 49.50 1.13
N ASN A 33 -36.31 49.85 -0.08
CA ASN A 33 -35.61 51.10 -0.46
C ASN A 33 -34.69 51.79 0.59
N THR A 34 -33.37 51.83 0.34
CA THR A 34 -32.54 53.05 0.50
C THR A 34 -31.12 52.86 -0.09
N ARG A 35 -30.56 53.99 -0.52
CA ARG A 35 -29.29 54.18 -1.24
C ARG A 35 -28.04 53.76 -0.45
N GLY A 36 -27.04 53.29 -1.21
CA GLY A 36 -25.63 53.66 -1.04
C GLY A 36 -24.81 52.80 -0.08
N SER A 37 -23.86 52.02 -0.63
CA SER A 37 -22.45 52.04 -0.24
C SER A 37 -21.72 50.89 -0.93
N SER A 38 -20.57 51.22 -1.52
CA SER A 38 -19.53 50.31 -1.98
C SER A 38 -19.03 49.42 -0.83
N GLY A 39 -19.02 48.09 -1.00
CA GLY A 39 -18.46 47.18 0.00
C GLY A 39 -18.31 45.74 -0.48
N ASN A 40 -17.06 45.35 -0.72
CA ASN A 40 -16.46 44.02 -0.60
C ASN A 40 -17.18 42.78 -1.17
N GLU A 41 -16.72 42.39 -2.35
CA GLU A 41 -17.02 41.13 -3.05
C GLU A 41 -16.12 39.94 -2.58
N GLU A 42 -15.71 39.91 -1.30
CA GLU A 42 -14.71 38.94 -0.79
C GLU A 42 -15.23 37.93 0.27
N SER A 43 -16.54 37.90 0.54
CA SER A 43 -17.10 37.03 1.60
C SER A 43 -17.78 35.73 1.13
N VAL A 44 -17.94 35.49 -0.19
CA VAL A 44 -18.69 34.30 -0.68
C VAL A 44 -17.77 33.10 -1.00
N LYS A 45 -16.44 33.29 -1.02
CA LYS A 45 -15.48 32.20 -1.31
C LYS A 45 -14.95 31.45 -0.08
N LYS A 46 -15.30 31.86 1.14
CA LYS A 46 -14.73 31.28 2.37
C LYS A 46 -15.54 30.15 3.01
N THR A 47 -16.77 29.88 2.57
CA THR A 47 -17.62 28.88 3.23
C THR A 47 -17.55 27.48 2.60
N PHE A 48 -16.99 27.33 1.39
CA PHE A 48 -17.01 26.04 0.69
C PHE A 48 -15.79 25.13 0.93
N SER A 49 -14.76 25.60 1.64
CA SER A 49 -13.53 24.82 1.87
C SER A 49 -13.55 23.99 3.17
N GLN A 50 -14.61 24.12 3.99
CA GLN A 50 -14.72 23.42 5.26
C GLN A 50 -15.53 22.12 5.11
N ASP A 51 -16.47 22.05 4.18
CA ASP A 51 -17.38 20.91 3.96
C ASP A 51 -16.73 19.70 3.25
N LEU A 52 -15.45 19.79 2.88
CA LEU A 52 -14.69 18.74 2.19
C LEU A 52 -13.89 17.83 3.14
N LEU A 53 -13.99 18.05 4.45
CA LEU A 53 -13.34 17.22 5.47
C LEU A 53 -14.27 16.22 6.17
N ASP A 54 -15.58 16.24 5.87
CA ASP A 54 -16.59 15.35 6.49
C ASP A 54 -16.98 14.14 5.61
N LEU A 55 -16.14 13.77 4.63
CA LEU A 55 -16.30 12.55 3.83
C LEU A 55 -15.81 11.32 4.61
N GLU A 56 -16.39 11.03 5.78
CA GLU A 56 -15.99 9.88 6.59
C GLU A 56 -16.64 8.54 6.17
N HIS A 57 -17.55 8.48 5.19
CA HIS A 57 -18.22 7.23 4.83
C HIS A 57 -18.37 7.05 3.31
N VAL A 58 -17.26 6.86 2.59
CA VAL A 58 -17.28 6.21 1.28
C VAL A 58 -17.15 4.70 1.52
N PRO A 59 -18.04 3.83 1.00
CA PRO A 59 -17.88 2.40 1.16
C PRO A 59 -16.51 1.97 0.62
N HIS A 60 -15.77 1.20 1.43
CA HIS A 60 -14.45 0.72 1.04
C HIS A 60 -14.56 -0.09 -0.27
N PRO A 61 -13.71 0.17 -1.28
CA PRO A 61 -13.63 -0.70 -2.44
C PRO A 61 -13.36 -2.14 -1.99
N HIS A 62 -13.84 -3.13 -2.76
CA HIS A 62 -13.59 -4.53 -2.44
C HIS A 62 -12.16 -4.90 -2.85
N GLU A 63 -11.40 -5.53 -1.94
CA GLU A 63 -10.12 -6.17 -2.30
C GLU A 63 -10.38 -7.27 -3.33
N ILE A 64 -9.46 -7.45 -4.27
CA ILE A 64 -9.53 -8.49 -5.31
C ILE A 64 -9.01 -9.81 -4.72
N PRO A 65 -9.82 -10.89 -4.62
CA PRO A 65 -9.31 -12.23 -4.35
C PRO A 65 -9.01 -12.98 -5.67
N PRO A 66 -8.10 -13.98 -5.70
CA PRO A 66 -7.30 -14.53 -4.60
C PRO A 66 -5.81 -14.16 -4.68
N TRP A 67 -5.10 -14.31 -3.57
CA TRP A 67 -3.65 -14.13 -3.43
C TRP A 67 -2.88 -15.00 -4.42
N PRO A 68 -2.31 -14.44 -5.50
CA PRO A 68 -1.71 -15.25 -6.55
C PRO A 68 -0.44 -15.96 -6.10
N SER A 69 0.29 -15.43 -5.12
CA SER A 69 1.61 -15.88 -4.67
C SER A 69 1.62 -16.48 -3.26
N LEU A 70 0.68 -16.10 -2.39
CA LEU A 70 0.64 -16.53 -0.98
C LEU A 70 -0.39 -17.65 -0.73
N LEU A 71 0.06 -18.77 -0.13
CA LEU A 71 -0.81 -19.85 0.36
C LEU A 71 -0.87 -19.87 1.89
N VAL A 72 -2.06 -20.16 2.41
CA VAL A 72 -2.29 -20.49 3.82
C VAL A 72 -2.49 -21.99 3.90
N LEU A 73 -1.51 -22.73 4.42
CA LEU A 73 -1.68 -24.16 4.64
C LEU A 73 -2.69 -24.39 5.77
N PRO A 74 -3.68 -25.29 5.61
CA PRO A 74 -4.51 -25.69 6.72
C PRO A 74 -3.61 -26.23 7.83
N HIS A 75 -3.86 -25.84 9.08
CA HIS A 75 -3.13 -26.40 10.21
C HIS A 75 -3.32 -27.92 10.21
N LEU A 76 -2.32 -28.64 9.71
CA LEU A 76 -2.20 -30.06 9.97
C LEU A 76 -1.99 -30.14 11.48
N THR A 77 -3.07 -30.48 12.20
CA THR A 77 -2.94 -30.85 13.61
C THR A 77 -1.80 -31.86 13.68
N PRO A 78 -0.80 -31.68 14.56
CA PRO A 78 0.21 -32.70 14.74
C PRO A 78 -0.56 -33.96 15.07
N PHE A 79 -0.54 -34.95 14.18
CA PHE A 79 -0.96 -36.28 14.54
C PHE A 79 -0.06 -36.65 15.71
N HIS A 80 -0.63 -36.60 16.91
CA HIS A 80 -0.03 -37.24 18.06
C HIS A 80 0.11 -38.70 17.65
N HIS A 81 1.34 -39.09 17.30
CA HIS A 81 1.70 -40.48 17.14
C HIS A 81 1.55 -41.11 18.52
N ASP A 82 0.33 -41.53 18.83
CA ASP A 82 0.10 -42.48 19.89
C ASP A 82 0.74 -43.79 19.39
N LYS A 83 1.89 -44.12 19.98
CA LYS A 83 2.62 -45.36 19.66
C LYS A 83 1.84 -46.51 20.27
N SER A 84 0.82 -47.00 19.60
CA SER A 84 0.50 -48.43 19.65
C SER A 84 -0.36 -48.87 18.46
N LEU A 85 0.05 -50.02 17.91
CA LEU A 85 -0.68 -50.94 17.02
C LEU A 85 -0.64 -50.69 15.50
N GLY A 86 -0.04 -51.68 14.82
CA GLY A 86 -0.61 -52.24 13.59
C GLY A 86 0.08 -51.85 12.29
N SER A 87 0.92 -52.75 11.78
CA SER A 87 1.37 -52.78 10.39
C SER A 87 0.19 -52.79 9.41
N GLY A 88 0.09 -51.79 8.54
CA GLY A 88 -0.91 -51.77 7.47
C GLY A 88 -0.78 -50.58 6.52
N GLN A 89 -0.17 -50.84 5.36
CA GLN A 89 -0.33 -50.21 4.04
C GLN A 89 -0.41 -48.67 3.89
N ALA A 90 0.53 -48.18 3.08
CA ALA A 90 0.51 -46.85 2.47
C ALA A 90 -0.62 -46.70 1.43
N SER A 91 -1.31 -45.56 1.43
CA SER A 91 -1.97 -45.03 0.25
C SER A 91 -1.96 -43.50 0.25
N ALA A 92 -1.80 -42.96 -0.95
CA ALA A 92 -1.62 -41.56 -1.30
C ALA A 92 -2.76 -40.64 -0.83
N ALA A 93 -2.40 -39.38 -0.56
CA ALA A 93 -3.34 -38.27 -0.39
C ALA A 93 -3.09 -37.24 -1.51
N GLU A 94 -3.64 -37.50 -2.69
CA GLU A 94 -4.01 -36.47 -3.66
C GLU A 94 -5.47 -36.07 -3.36
N ALA A 95 -5.66 -34.99 -2.62
CA ALA A 95 -6.98 -34.33 -2.54
C ALA A 95 -6.83 -32.92 -1.96
N CYS A 96 -6.89 -31.91 -2.84
CA CYS A 96 -7.60 -30.63 -2.66
C CYS A 96 -7.07 -29.58 -3.66
N LEU A 97 -7.48 -29.72 -4.93
CA LEU A 97 -7.58 -28.58 -5.84
C LEU A 97 -9.08 -28.36 -6.05
N GLN A 98 -9.66 -27.41 -5.32
CA GLN A 98 -11.02 -26.96 -5.60
C GLN A 98 -10.99 -26.06 -6.84
N TYR A 99 -11.86 -26.37 -7.80
CA TYR A 99 -12.08 -25.58 -9.01
C TYR A 99 -12.62 -24.18 -8.66
N PRO A 100 -12.26 -23.13 -9.44
CA PRO A 100 -12.79 -21.79 -9.26
C PRO A 100 -14.31 -21.72 -9.50
N SER A 101 -15.01 -20.88 -8.73
CA SER A 101 -16.46 -20.66 -8.82
C SER A 101 -16.85 -19.78 -10.02
N GLU A 102 -18.12 -19.83 -10.43
CA GLU A 102 -18.69 -19.08 -11.58
C GLU A 102 -18.42 -17.56 -11.53
N SER A 103 -18.25 -16.97 -10.33
CA SER A 103 -17.92 -15.54 -10.19
C SER A 103 -16.50 -15.18 -10.67
N GLN A 104 -15.57 -16.14 -10.73
CA GLN A 104 -14.20 -15.93 -11.22
C GLN A 104 -14.11 -15.91 -12.76
N LYS A 105 -15.11 -16.46 -13.47
CA LYS A 105 -15.21 -16.34 -14.93
C LYS A 105 -15.65 -14.95 -15.39
N ALA A 106 -16.39 -14.22 -14.55
CA ALA A 106 -16.97 -12.92 -14.91
C ALA A 106 -15.94 -11.76 -14.94
N VAL A 107 -14.86 -11.85 -14.16
CA VAL A 107 -13.82 -10.79 -14.07
C VAL A 107 -12.87 -10.78 -15.26
N LEU A 108 -12.75 -11.90 -15.99
CA LEU A 108 -11.88 -12.02 -17.16
C LEU A 108 -12.49 -11.47 -18.46
N ASN A 109 -13.78 -11.08 -18.45
CA ASN A 109 -14.53 -10.73 -19.67
C ASN A 109 -14.58 -9.22 -20.00
N TRP A 110 -13.79 -8.39 -19.33
CA TRP A 110 -13.89 -6.91 -19.46
C TRP A 110 -12.93 -6.26 -20.47
N ASN A 111 -12.15 -7.03 -21.24
CA ASN A 111 -11.22 -6.51 -22.24
C ASN A 111 -11.49 -7.02 -23.68
N GLN A 112 -12.76 -7.24 -24.05
CA GLN A 112 -13.12 -7.56 -25.45
C GLN A 112 -14.23 -6.64 -25.96
N CYS A 113 -13.81 -5.48 -26.46
CA CYS A 113 -14.53 -4.78 -27.51
C CYS A 113 -13.76 -4.99 -28.82
N ASP A 114 -13.67 -6.24 -29.29
CA ASP A 114 -13.46 -6.60 -30.70
C ASP A 114 -13.75 -8.10 -30.85
N GLY A 115 -14.73 -8.42 -31.70
CA GLY A 115 -15.43 -9.71 -31.76
C GLY A 115 -14.64 -10.87 -32.37
N GLY A 116 -13.63 -11.36 -31.67
CA GLY A 116 -12.99 -12.65 -31.95
C GLY A 116 -13.26 -13.64 -30.82
N GLU A 117 -14.03 -14.70 -31.09
CA GLU A 117 -14.13 -15.89 -30.24
C GLU A 117 -12.72 -16.51 -30.09
N GLN A 118 -12.04 -16.24 -28.98
CA GLN A 118 -10.89 -17.03 -28.59
C GLN A 118 -11.38 -18.24 -27.81
N VAL A 119 -11.31 -19.40 -28.45
CA VAL A 119 -11.45 -20.71 -27.80
C VAL A 119 -10.35 -20.82 -26.75
N PHE A 120 -10.75 -20.90 -25.49
CA PHE A 120 -9.83 -21.13 -24.37
C PHE A 120 -9.28 -22.56 -24.51
N ASP A 121 -8.00 -22.71 -24.83
CA ASP A 121 -7.33 -24.00 -24.86
C ASP A 121 -7.05 -24.45 -23.41
N PRO A 122 -7.71 -25.50 -22.87
CA PRO A 122 -7.44 -25.98 -21.52
C PRO A 122 -6.05 -26.63 -21.39
N ALA A 123 -5.30 -26.78 -22.50
CA ALA A 123 -3.92 -27.22 -22.52
C ALA A 123 -2.91 -26.06 -22.47
N VAL A 124 -3.27 -24.86 -21.96
CA VAL A 124 -2.27 -23.91 -21.48
C VAL A 124 -1.43 -24.63 -20.45
N GLN A 125 -0.27 -25.07 -20.91
CA GLN A 125 0.78 -25.76 -20.19
C GLN A 125 0.92 -25.10 -18.83
N PHE A 126 1.09 -25.90 -17.77
CA PHE A 126 1.60 -25.41 -16.50
C PHE A 126 2.91 -24.70 -16.81
N ALA A 127 2.85 -23.37 -17.02
CA ALA A 127 4.01 -22.55 -17.22
C ALA A 127 4.94 -22.87 -16.06
N GLU A 128 6.21 -23.16 -16.35
CA GLU A 128 7.22 -23.48 -15.34
C GLU A 128 7.06 -22.47 -14.20
N GLN A 129 6.69 -22.98 -13.01
CA GLN A 129 6.51 -22.09 -11.88
C GLN A 129 7.85 -21.41 -11.62
N PRO A 130 7.86 -20.07 -11.49
CA PRO A 130 9.09 -19.37 -11.21
C PRO A 130 9.72 -19.94 -9.94
N GLU A 131 11.04 -20.05 -9.92
CA GLU A 131 11.79 -20.61 -8.80
C GLU A 131 11.47 -19.89 -7.48
N ILE A 132 11.22 -18.58 -7.57
CA ILE A 132 10.84 -17.71 -6.45
C ILE A 132 9.83 -16.68 -6.96
N VAL A 133 8.80 -16.40 -6.15
CA VAL A 133 7.77 -15.39 -6.43
C VAL A 133 7.97 -14.15 -5.57
N LYS A 134 7.59 -12.96 -6.04
CA LYS A 134 7.58 -11.76 -5.21
C LYS A 134 6.50 -11.86 -4.12
N LEU A 135 6.79 -11.34 -2.92
CA LEU A 135 5.75 -11.11 -1.92
C LEU A 135 5.06 -9.79 -2.27
N GLU A 136 3.85 -9.90 -2.81
CA GLU A 136 3.04 -8.75 -3.24
C GLU A 136 1.72 -8.67 -2.49
N GLU A 137 1.44 -9.61 -1.60
CA GLU A 137 0.26 -9.62 -0.75
C GLU A 137 0.52 -9.03 0.62
N HIS A 138 -0.54 -8.53 1.23
CA HIS A 138 -0.50 -8.18 2.65
C HIS A 138 -0.33 -9.45 3.50
N VAL A 139 0.71 -9.47 4.33
CA VAL A 139 0.82 -10.46 5.40
C VAL A 139 -0.15 -10.06 6.51
N PRO A 140 -1.08 -10.92 6.92
CA PRO A 140 -2.00 -10.61 8.01
C PRO A 140 -1.23 -10.18 9.26
N PRO A 141 -1.68 -9.13 9.99
CA PRO A 141 -0.94 -8.61 11.14
C PRO A 141 -0.60 -9.69 12.18
N GLY A 142 -1.52 -10.61 12.45
CA GLY A 142 -1.33 -11.74 13.37
C GLY A 142 -0.31 -12.79 12.91
N LEU A 143 0.10 -12.77 11.63
CA LEU A 143 1.07 -13.68 11.02
C LEU A 143 2.41 -13.01 10.69
N LEU A 144 2.54 -11.70 10.88
CA LEU A 144 3.82 -11.02 10.68
C LEU A 144 4.92 -11.64 11.59
N PRO A 145 6.17 -11.79 11.11
CA PRO A 145 7.27 -12.38 11.88
C PRO A 145 7.78 -11.49 13.00
N GLU A 146 7.81 -11.97 14.24
CA GLU A 146 8.35 -11.22 15.38
C GLU A 146 9.87 -11.28 15.45
N VAL A 147 10.41 -12.42 15.02
CA VAL A 147 11.86 -12.70 14.96
C VAL A 147 12.23 -13.01 13.52
N LEU A 148 13.34 -12.44 13.09
CA LEU A 148 13.89 -12.63 11.75
C LEU A 148 15.31 -13.18 11.88
N PHE A 149 15.53 -14.41 11.41
CA PHE A 149 16.87 -14.98 11.25
C PHE A 149 17.41 -14.59 9.88
N VAL A 150 18.59 -13.97 9.85
CA VAL A 150 19.20 -13.45 8.63
C VAL A 150 20.48 -14.20 8.34
N THR A 151 20.55 -14.86 7.17
CA THR A 151 21.78 -15.51 6.67
C THR A 151 22.51 -14.51 5.79
N ASP A 152 23.68 -14.05 6.23
CA ASP A 152 24.44 -12.97 5.57
C ASP A 152 25.94 -13.30 5.55
N PRO A 153 26.36 -14.27 4.71
CA PRO A 153 27.76 -14.70 4.66
C PRO A 153 28.71 -13.63 4.10
N GLU A 154 28.18 -12.68 3.32
CA GLU A 154 28.96 -11.59 2.72
C GLU A 154 29.02 -10.32 3.60
N GLY A 155 28.40 -10.35 4.79
CA GLY A 155 28.38 -9.22 5.71
C GLY A 155 27.67 -7.98 5.15
N LYS A 156 26.67 -8.15 4.27
CA LYS A 156 25.90 -7.05 3.66
C LYS A 156 25.18 -6.18 4.71
N THR A 157 24.89 -6.73 5.88
CA THR A 157 24.25 -6.05 7.02
C THR A 157 25.26 -5.42 7.99
N VAL A 158 26.56 -5.63 7.81
CA VAL A 158 27.61 -5.18 8.73
C VAL A 158 28.11 -3.78 8.33
N PHE A 159 28.23 -2.88 9.31
CA PHE A 159 28.75 -1.52 9.10
C PHE A 159 30.28 -1.44 9.05
N LEU A 160 30.93 -2.24 9.89
CA LEU A 160 32.38 -2.25 10.03
C LEU A 160 32.93 -3.56 9.46
N PRO A 161 33.61 -3.54 8.30
CA PRO A 161 34.13 -4.75 7.65
C PRO A 161 35.09 -5.56 8.52
N GLU A 162 35.74 -4.92 9.48
CA GLU A 162 36.68 -5.54 10.42
C GLU A 162 36.00 -6.51 11.40
N TYR A 163 34.67 -6.45 11.48
CA TYR A 163 33.90 -7.31 12.36
C TYR A 163 33.61 -8.67 11.73
N SER A 164 34.56 -9.60 11.89
CA SER A 164 34.37 -11.01 11.54
C SER A 164 33.61 -11.75 12.64
N SER A 165 32.28 -11.67 12.61
CA SER A 165 31.47 -12.58 13.42
C SER A 165 31.58 -13.99 12.88
N SER A 166 31.91 -14.94 13.75
CA SER A 166 32.00 -16.37 13.41
C SER A 166 30.65 -17.00 13.00
N SER A 167 29.52 -16.34 13.33
CA SER A 167 28.19 -16.81 12.94
C SER A 167 27.70 -16.11 11.68
N ASN A 168 27.43 -16.86 10.61
CA ASN A 168 26.79 -16.36 9.40
C ASN A 168 25.30 -16.03 9.59
N MET A 169 24.71 -16.45 10.71
CA MET A 169 23.31 -16.20 11.04
C MET A 169 23.18 -15.10 12.09
N LYS A 170 22.39 -14.07 11.78
CA LYS A 170 22.06 -12.95 12.67
C LYS A 170 20.61 -13.03 13.11
N VAL A 171 20.30 -12.51 14.29
CA VAL A 171 18.94 -12.49 14.81
C VAL A 171 18.46 -11.07 14.95
N TYR A 172 17.26 -10.82 14.46
CA TYR A 172 16.62 -9.52 14.48
C TYR A 172 15.23 -9.63 15.12
N LYS A 173 14.78 -8.56 15.77
CA LYS A 173 13.46 -8.43 16.40
C LYS A 173 12.70 -7.31 15.75
N ARG A 174 11.44 -7.58 15.44
CA ARG A 174 10.52 -6.60 14.88
C ARG A 174 10.21 -5.50 15.90
N ILE A 175 10.29 -4.26 15.44
CA ILE A 175 9.84 -3.05 16.15
C ILE A 175 8.55 -2.52 15.52
N PHE A 176 8.43 -2.57 14.20
CA PHE A 176 7.23 -2.14 13.47
C PHE A 176 6.76 -3.21 12.46
N PRO A 177 5.46 -3.30 12.16
CA PRO A 177 4.39 -2.54 12.78
C PRO A 177 4.13 -2.98 14.23
N HIS A 178 3.60 -2.06 15.03
CA HIS A 178 3.12 -2.37 16.38
C HIS A 178 1.84 -3.17 16.28
N LEU A 179 1.91 -4.46 16.62
CA LEU A 179 0.70 -5.23 16.87
C LEU A 179 0.09 -4.69 18.17
N GLY A 180 -1.07 -4.03 18.06
CA GLY A 180 -1.74 -3.44 19.22
C GLY A 180 -1.92 -4.46 20.35
N LYS A 181 -2.06 -4.00 21.59
CA LYS A 181 -2.26 -4.89 22.75
C LYS A 181 -3.46 -5.85 22.58
N ASN A 182 -4.42 -5.52 21.72
CA ASN A 182 -5.59 -6.34 21.39
C ASN A 182 -5.37 -7.27 20.19
N ALA A 183 -4.24 -7.15 19.48
CA ALA A 183 -3.71 -8.24 18.65
C ALA A 183 -3.06 -9.33 19.53
N ILE A 184 -3.52 -9.44 20.79
CA ILE A 184 -3.60 -10.70 21.50
C ILE A 184 -4.19 -11.70 20.52
N HIS A 185 -3.32 -12.61 20.14
CA HIS A 185 -3.53 -13.65 19.16
C HIS A 185 -4.78 -14.46 19.48
N SER A 186 -5.91 -14.09 18.86
CA SER A 186 -6.83 -15.13 18.42
C SER A 186 -6.03 -15.99 17.46
N ASP A 187 -5.92 -17.29 17.73
CA ASP A 187 -5.74 -18.22 16.63
C ASP A 187 -6.94 -18.04 15.65
N ILE A 188 -6.93 -18.75 14.52
CA ILE A 188 -8.06 -18.72 13.58
C ILE A 188 -9.40 -19.05 14.29
N ASN A 189 -9.34 -19.60 15.52
CA ASN A 189 -10.47 -20.04 16.34
C ASN A 189 -10.72 -19.20 17.63
N GLY A 190 -10.02 -18.07 17.87
CA GLY A 190 -10.22 -17.25 19.07
C GLY A 190 -9.57 -17.71 20.38
N THR A 191 -8.74 -18.76 20.40
CA THR A 191 -8.15 -19.33 21.62
C THR A 191 -6.85 -18.66 22.04
N LEU A 192 -6.82 -18.13 23.28
CA LEU A 192 -5.68 -17.48 23.92
C LEU A 192 -4.73 -18.52 24.56
N HIS A 193 -3.59 -18.82 23.94
CA HIS A 193 -2.56 -19.69 24.55
C HIS A 193 -1.34 -18.89 25.03
N ALA A 194 -1.05 -18.96 26.33
CA ALA A 194 -0.01 -18.21 27.05
C ALA A 194 1.44 -18.67 26.81
N THR A 195 1.69 -19.65 25.93
CA THR A 195 3.02 -20.27 25.73
C THR A 195 3.50 -20.23 24.28
N ARG A 196 2.97 -19.31 23.46
CA ARG A 196 3.20 -19.36 22.02
C ARG A 196 4.64 -18.96 21.67
N ARG A 197 5.32 -19.85 20.94
CA ARG A 197 6.64 -19.58 20.33
C ARG A 197 6.54 -18.33 19.45
N PRO A 198 7.58 -17.46 19.44
CA PRO A 198 7.58 -16.27 18.59
C PRO A 198 7.47 -16.70 17.12
N ARG A 199 6.71 -15.94 16.32
CA ARG A 199 6.64 -16.17 14.88
C ARG A 199 7.98 -15.83 14.25
N THR A 200 8.57 -16.80 13.58
CA THR A 200 9.91 -16.70 13.04
C THR A 200 9.90 -16.75 11.53
N ALA A 201 10.56 -15.79 10.90
CA ALA A 201 10.89 -15.82 9.48
C ALA A 201 12.39 -15.98 9.27
N TYR A 202 12.76 -16.40 8.06
CA TYR A 202 14.14 -16.57 7.63
C TYR A 202 14.38 -15.72 6.40
N LEU A 203 15.36 -14.83 6.46
CA LEU A 203 15.82 -13.99 5.36
C LEU A 203 17.19 -14.48 4.91
N ASP A 204 17.32 -14.83 3.64
CA ASP A 204 18.59 -15.20 3.03
C ASP A 204 19.10 -14.07 2.14
N LEU A 205 20.30 -13.59 2.47
CA LEU A 205 21.03 -12.55 1.75
C LEU A 205 22.28 -13.08 1.05
N SER A 206 22.53 -14.39 1.06
CA SER A 206 23.70 -15.01 0.43
C SER A 206 23.83 -14.64 -1.04
N SER A 207 22.75 -14.78 -1.81
CA SER A 207 22.70 -14.42 -3.23
C SER A 207 22.01 -13.08 -3.50
N ALA A 208 21.88 -12.21 -2.50
CA ALA A 208 21.09 -10.98 -2.64
C ALA A 208 21.73 -10.01 -3.64
N LYS A 209 20.95 -9.66 -4.67
CA LYS A 209 21.31 -8.66 -5.68
C LYS A 209 21.09 -7.25 -5.14
N ASP A 210 21.99 -6.33 -5.45
CA ASP A 210 21.77 -4.90 -5.20
C ASP A 210 20.72 -4.35 -6.17
N LEU A 211 19.66 -3.74 -5.65
CA LEU A 211 18.57 -3.15 -6.43
C LEU A 211 18.84 -1.70 -6.82
N GLY A 212 19.88 -1.08 -6.28
CA GLY A 212 20.23 0.29 -6.59
C GLY A 212 21.06 0.93 -5.49
N ALA A 213 22.30 1.26 -5.83
CA ALA A 213 23.16 2.16 -5.07
C ALA A 213 23.50 3.35 -5.97
N ASP A 214 22.54 4.26 -6.17
CA ASP A 214 22.89 5.57 -6.71
C ASP A 214 23.88 6.23 -5.74
N ALA A 215 24.96 6.79 -6.28
CA ALA A 215 25.93 7.55 -5.52
C ALA A 215 25.20 8.72 -4.83
N GLY A 216 25.00 8.62 -3.50
CA GLY A 216 24.28 9.60 -2.70
C GLY A 216 22.99 9.11 -2.02
N SER A 217 22.59 7.85 -2.20
CA SER A 217 21.52 7.25 -1.39
C SER A 217 21.92 7.09 0.08
N HIS A 218 21.00 7.39 1.01
CA HIS A 218 21.12 7.16 2.46
C HIS A 218 20.88 5.69 2.86
N SER A 219 20.71 4.81 1.88
CA SER A 219 20.40 3.41 2.13
C SER A 219 20.94 2.50 1.03
N LYS A 220 21.11 1.23 1.37
CA LYS A 220 21.35 0.15 0.42
C LYS A 220 20.10 -0.69 0.30
N VAL A 221 19.67 -1.02 -0.92
CA VAL A 221 18.49 -1.86 -1.13
C VAL A 221 18.93 -3.16 -1.80
N LEU A 222 18.54 -4.28 -1.20
CA LEU A 222 18.87 -5.61 -1.67
C LEU A 222 17.60 -6.39 -2.03
N LEU A 223 17.70 -7.30 -3.00
CA LEU A 223 16.69 -8.31 -3.26
C LEU A 223 16.97 -9.54 -2.39
N GLY A 224 16.18 -9.73 -1.33
CA GLY A 224 16.34 -10.82 -0.38
C GLY A 224 15.31 -11.94 -0.58
N LYS A 225 15.66 -13.16 -0.16
CA LYS A 225 14.75 -14.31 -0.17
C LYS A 225 14.17 -14.52 1.23
N LEU A 226 12.86 -14.34 1.39
CA LEU A 226 12.15 -14.41 2.66
C LEU A 226 11.29 -15.67 2.73
N ARG A 227 11.49 -16.49 3.77
CA ARG A 227 10.55 -17.54 4.18
C ARG A 227 9.74 -17.06 5.37
N LEU A 228 8.43 -16.93 5.17
CA LEU A 228 7.48 -16.52 6.22
C LEU A 228 7.23 -17.66 7.22
N PRO A 229 6.74 -17.35 8.43
CA PRO A 229 6.31 -18.36 9.39
C PRO A 229 5.10 -19.14 8.87
N GLU A 230 4.99 -20.41 9.28
CA GLU A 230 3.76 -21.17 9.09
C GLU A 230 2.54 -20.41 9.67
N PRO A 231 1.36 -20.50 9.02
CA PRO A 231 1.02 -21.37 7.88
C PRO A 231 1.33 -20.75 6.49
N LEU A 232 2.08 -19.64 6.43
CA LEU A 232 2.30 -18.90 5.19
C LEU A 232 3.42 -19.52 4.36
N VAL A 233 3.10 -19.90 3.13
CA VAL A 233 4.07 -20.48 2.18
C VAL A 233 3.91 -19.84 0.82
N ALA A 234 5.03 -19.58 0.14
CA ALA A 234 5.03 -19.10 -1.23
C ALA A 234 4.59 -20.18 -2.21
N ARG A 235 3.91 -19.77 -3.29
CA ARG A 235 3.68 -20.62 -4.47
C ARG A 235 4.93 -20.74 -5.34
N SER A 236 6.03 -21.16 -4.72
CA SER A 236 7.31 -21.39 -5.37
C SER A 236 7.86 -22.75 -4.92
N SER A 237 8.76 -23.33 -5.71
CA SER A 237 9.39 -24.62 -5.38
C SER A 237 10.19 -24.58 -4.07
N THR A 238 10.66 -23.39 -3.68
CA THR A 238 11.44 -23.15 -2.46
C THR A 238 10.59 -22.78 -1.25
N GLY A 239 9.31 -22.42 -1.45
CA GLY A 239 8.46 -21.82 -0.42
C GLY A 239 8.93 -20.44 0.06
N GLN A 240 9.85 -19.80 -0.67
CA GLN A 240 10.39 -18.47 -0.38
C GLN A 240 9.77 -17.40 -1.29
N PHE A 241 9.83 -16.16 -0.80
CA PHE A 241 9.42 -14.96 -1.51
C PHE A 241 10.61 -14.05 -1.80
N GLU A 242 10.55 -13.28 -2.88
CA GLU A 242 11.40 -12.11 -3.09
C GLU A 242 10.82 -10.88 -2.37
N VAL A 243 11.69 -10.17 -1.65
CA VAL A 243 11.36 -8.91 -0.95
C VAL A 243 12.48 -7.89 -1.12
N ALA A 244 12.11 -6.60 -1.06
CA ALA A 244 13.08 -5.52 -0.93
C ALA A 244 13.56 -5.42 0.52
N VAL A 245 14.88 -5.43 0.69
CA VAL A 245 15.56 -5.33 1.99
C VAL A 245 16.34 -4.02 2.00
N LYS A 246 15.80 -3.01 2.68
CA LYS A 246 16.45 -1.70 2.79
C LYS A 246 17.26 -1.64 4.10
N LEU A 247 18.53 -1.30 3.94
CA LEU A 247 19.54 -1.18 4.99
C LEU A 247 19.98 0.27 5.11
N ALA A 248 20.22 0.73 6.33
CA ALA A 248 20.85 2.01 6.57
C ALA A 248 22.34 1.93 6.22
N ARG A 249 22.95 3.07 5.92
CA ARG A 249 24.41 3.22 6.00
C ARG A 249 24.84 3.37 7.46
N SER A 250 26.14 3.32 7.70
CA SER A 250 26.73 3.39 9.05
C SER A 250 26.60 4.76 9.74
N ASP A 251 26.09 5.79 9.06
CA ASP A 251 25.93 7.13 9.61
C ASP A 251 24.57 7.34 10.30
N HIS A 252 24.56 8.21 11.30
CA HIS A 252 23.38 8.48 12.13
C HIS A 252 22.19 9.02 11.33
N GLU A 253 22.42 9.77 10.24
CA GLU A 253 21.35 10.33 9.42
C GLU A 253 20.59 9.22 8.69
N SER A 254 21.31 8.29 8.07
CA SER A 254 20.76 7.12 7.38
C SER A 254 19.92 6.24 8.32
N HIS A 255 20.40 6.01 9.55
CA HIS A 255 19.63 5.31 10.58
C HIS A 255 18.33 6.04 10.94
N ARG A 256 18.41 7.36 11.12
CA ARG A 256 17.25 8.19 11.42
C ARG A 256 16.24 8.11 10.29
N MET A 257 16.66 8.25 9.03
CA MET A 257 15.78 8.19 7.86
C MET A 257 15.08 6.84 7.74
N LEU A 258 15.81 5.74 7.85
CA LEU A 258 15.20 4.40 7.76
C LEU A 258 14.15 4.18 8.86
N ARG A 259 14.41 4.69 10.07
CA ARG A 259 13.47 4.63 11.19
C ARG A 259 12.27 5.55 10.99
N THR A 260 12.47 6.76 10.45
CA THR A 260 11.39 7.69 10.10
C THR A 260 10.44 7.04 9.09
N GLU A 261 10.98 6.45 8.03
CA GLU A 261 10.21 5.73 7.01
C GLU A 261 9.39 4.60 7.63
N ALA A 262 10.02 3.72 8.41
CA ALA A 262 9.32 2.64 9.10
C ALA A 262 8.18 3.13 10.02
N LYS A 263 8.39 4.24 10.72
CA LYS A 263 7.38 4.84 11.60
C LYS A 263 6.20 5.43 10.81
N LEU A 264 6.45 6.00 9.63
CA LEU A 264 5.38 6.51 8.77
C LEU A 264 4.49 5.38 8.27
N TYR A 265 5.08 4.25 7.83
CA TYR A 265 4.32 3.05 7.47
C TYR A 265 3.48 2.51 8.64
N ASP A 266 4.04 2.50 9.86
CA ASP A 266 3.33 2.00 11.04
C ASP A 266 2.17 2.93 11.50
N THR A 267 2.36 4.24 11.43
CA THR A 267 1.50 5.19 12.18
C THR A 267 0.70 6.17 11.34
N ALA A 268 1.03 6.33 10.05
CA ALA A 268 0.49 7.42 9.24
C ALA A 268 0.02 6.99 7.85
N ILE A 269 0.69 6.02 7.22
CA ILE A 269 0.29 5.50 5.90
C ILE A 269 -0.83 4.49 6.10
N PRO A 270 -2.06 4.76 5.61
CA PRO A 270 -3.17 3.82 5.76
C PRO A 270 -3.06 2.67 4.76
N GLN A 271 -3.61 1.51 5.13
CA GLN A 271 -3.55 0.28 4.32
C GLN A 271 -4.11 0.44 2.90
N TYR A 272 -5.09 1.33 2.69
CA TYR A 272 -5.61 1.54 1.34
C TYR A 272 -4.62 2.20 0.38
N LEU A 273 -3.56 2.86 0.87
CA LEU A 273 -2.49 3.35 0.00
C LEU A 273 -1.54 2.23 -0.46
N THR A 274 -1.52 1.09 0.23
CA THR A 274 -0.66 -0.06 -0.10
C THR A 274 -1.40 -1.18 -0.84
N GLY A 275 -2.72 -1.17 -0.77
CA GLY A 275 -3.60 -2.17 -1.38
C GLY A 275 -3.89 -1.92 -2.85
N ASP A 276 -4.00 -3.01 -3.61
CA ASP A 276 -4.40 -2.98 -5.02
C ASP A 276 -5.92 -3.04 -5.10
N TRP A 277 -6.55 -1.91 -5.44
CA TRP A 277 -8.01 -1.79 -5.52
C TRP A 277 -8.47 -1.74 -6.98
N ASN A 278 -9.75 -2.00 -7.20
CA ASN A 278 -10.39 -1.80 -8.49
C ASN A 278 -11.15 -0.46 -8.54
N GLY A 279 -11.42 0.02 -9.76
CA GLY A 279 -12.21 1.22 -10.01
C GLY A 279 -11.38 2.47 -10.30
N PHE A 280 -12.06 3.62 -10.27
CA PHE A 280 -11.50 4.92 -10.63
C PHE A 280 -11.84 5.99 -9.60
N HIS A 281 -10.92 6.91 -9.39
CA HIS A 281 -11.14 8.15 -8.64
C HIS A 281 -11.15 9.33 -9.60
N PHE A 282 -12.03 10.29 -9.31
CA PHE A 282 -11.92 11.64 -9.87
C PHE A 282 -11.19 12.54 -8.87
N ILE A 283 -10.03 13.06 -9.28
CA ILE A 283 -9.22 13.96 -8.46
C ILE A 283 -9.06 15.26 -9.24
N GLU A 284 -9.87 16.26 -8.88
CA GLU A 284 -9.88 17.57 -9.57
C GLU A 284 -8.49 18.22 -9.58
N ASP A 285 -7.74 18.10 -8.47
CA ASP A 285 -6.37 18.63 -8.35
C ASP A 285 -5.38 17.92 -9.29
N ALA A 286 -5.70 16.71 -9.75
CA ALA A 286 -4.86 15.94 -10.66
C ALA A 286 -5.14 16.24 -12.15
N VAL A 287 -6.15 17.08 -12.46
CA VAL A 287 -6.45 17.55 -13.81
C VAL A 287 -5.33 18.46 -14.30
N TYR A 288 -4.23 17.85 -14.74
CA TYR A 288 -3.06 18.53 -15.27
C TYR A 288 -2.92 18.24 -16.77
N ASP A 289 -2.76 16.95 -17.12
CA ASP A 289 -2.61 16.48 -18.50
C ASP A 289 -3.85 15.74 -19.04
N GLY A 290 -4.78 15.35 -18.17
CA GLY A 290 -5.94 14.54 -18.53
C GLY A 290 -7.27 15.08 -18.01
N ASP A 291 -8.18 14.17 -17.69
CA ASP A 291 -9.55 14.45 -17.24
C ASP A 291 -9.74 14.32 -15.73
N GLY A 292 -8.66 14.06 -14.98
CA GLY A 292 -8.67 13.83 -13.53
C GLY A 292 -9.20 12.46 -13.12
N ILE A 293 -9.54 11.59 -14.08
CA ILE A 293 -10.00 10.22 -13.82
C ILE A 293 -8.78 9.30 -13.84
N VAL A 294 -8.46 8.75 -12.68
CA VAL A 294 -7.30 7.89 -12.45
C VAL A 294 -7.70 6.58 -11.78
N PRO A 295 -7.04 5.45 -12.08
CA PRO A 295 -7.34 4.19 -11.41
C PRO A 295 -7.02 4.25 -9.91
N VAL A 296 -7.78 3.48 -9.13
CA VAL A 296 -7.50 3.25 -7.70
C VAL A 296 -6.38 2.23 -7.55
N ALA A 297 -5.15 2.65 -7.88
CA ALA A 297 -3.96 1.83 -7.68
C ALA A 297 -3.36 2.02 -6.28
N ALA A 298 -2.64 1.00 -5.79
CA ALA A 298 -1.70 1.15 -4.70
C ALA A 298 -0.69 2.25 -5.03
N VAL A 299 -0.47 3.11 -4.05
CA VAL A 299 0.33 4.33 -4.14
C VAL A 299 1.73 4.10 -3.59
N VAL A 300 1.84 3.34 -2.50
CA VAL A 300 3.10 3.10 -1.78
C VAL A 300 3.31 1.58 -1.58
N PRO A 301 4.57 1.12 -1.43
CA PRO A 301 4.88 -0.29 -1.23
C PRO A 301 4.19 -0.92 -0.02
N LYS A 302 3.93 -2.22 -0.09
CA LYS A 302 3.56 -2.99 1.10
C LYS A 302 4.73 -3.08 2.09
N PHE A 303 4.41 -2.97 3.38
CA PHE A 303 5.36 -2.94 4.49
C PHE A 303 5.29 -4.25 5.30
N TYR A 304 6.41 -4.98 5.38
CA TYR A 304 6.50 -6.29 6.05
C TYR A 304 7.22 -6.24 7.40
N GLY A 305 7.80 -5.09 7.73
CA GLY A 305 8.26 -4.77 9.07
C GLY A 305 9.62 -4.09 9.11
N PHE A 306 9.90 -3.50 10.25
CA PHE A 306 11.19 -2.92 10.59
C PHE A 306 11.78 -3.67 11.76
N TYR A 307 13.01 -4.12 11.58
CA TYR A 307 13.68 -5.06 12.47
C TYR A 307 15.02 -4.50 12.92
N ILE A 308 15.32 -4.67 14.21
CA ILE A 308 16.61 -4.29 14.78
C ILE A 308 17.38 -5.54 15.24
N PRO A 309 18.72 -5.53 15.18
CA PRO A 309 19.53 -6.63 15.69
C PRO A 309 19.26 -6.94 17.17
N VAL A 310 19.27 -8.22 17.53
CA VAL A 310 19.02 -8.72 18.89
C VAL A 310 20.30 -9.27 19.50
N HIS A 311 20.69 -8.75 20.66
CA HIS A 311 21.71 -9.26 21.58
C HIS A 311 23.15 -9.45 21.02
N GLY A 312 24.13 -9.44 21.94
CA GLY A 312 25.57 -9.64 21.66
C GLY A 312 26.34 -8.34 21.37
N ASP A 313 27.61 -8.49 21.00
CA ASP A 313 28.53 -7.41 20.60
C ASP A 313 28.10 -6.70 19.29
N HIS A 314 26.98 -7.12 18.70
CA HIS A 314 26.49 -6.66 17.39
C HIS A 314 25.63 -5.39 17.45
N ILE A 315 25.22 -4.95 18.64
CA ILE A 315 24.40 -3.73 18.79
C ILE A 315 25.25 -2.53 18.38
N GLY A 316 24.83 -1.84 17.31
CA GLY A 316 25.59 -0.74 16.70
C GLY A 316 26.58 -1.16 15.61
N LEU A 317 26.76 -2.47 15.38
CA LEU A 317 27.60 -3.00 14.29
C LEU A 317 26.80 -3.46 13.08
N LEU A 318 25.51 -3.78 13.27
CA LEU A 318 24.61 -4.25 12.23
C LEU A 318 23.56 -3.21 11.88
N SER A 319 23.24 -3.12 10.59
CA SER A 319 22.15 -2.29 10.09
C SER A 319 20.80 -2.79 10.56
N PRO A 320 19.89 -1.91 10.99
CA PRO A 320 18.47 -2.23 11.00
C PRO A 320 17.99 -2.62 9.60
N ILE A 321 16.91 -3.40 9.54
CA ILE A 321 16.34 -3.90 8.29
C ILE A 321 14.91 -3.38 8.16
N LEU A 322 14.60 -2.76 7.02
CA LEU A 322 13.25 -2.45 6.59
C LEU A 322 12.87 -3.41 5.44
N LEU A 323 11.86 -4.26 5.68
CA LEU A 323 11.34 -5.21 4.71
C LEU A 323 10.10 -4.67 4.00
N MET A 324 10.13 -4.66 2.67
CA MET A 324 9.10 -4.05 1.82
C MET A 324 8.85 -4.87 0.55
N GLU A 325 7.74 -4.56 -0.13
CA GLU A 325 7.45 -5.00 -1.50
C GLU A 325 8.61 -4.64 -2.46
N GLU A 326 8.97 -5.58 -3.35
CA GLU A 326 9.85 -5.31 -4.48
C GLU A 326 9.02 -4.70 -5.61
N CYS A 327 9.22 -3.42 -5.93
CA CYS A 327 8.34 -2.65 -6.80
C CYS A 327 8.87 -2.43 -8.22
N GLY A 328 9.96 -3.12 -8.61
CA GLY A 328 10.56 -3.04 -9.94
C GLY A 328 11.62 -1.95 -10.04
N ILE A 329 11.60 -1.21 -11.15
CA ILE A 329 12.68 -0.27 -11.52
C ILE A 329 12.20 1.18 -11.50
N PRO A 330 13.10 2.16 -11.29
CA PRO A 330 12.78 3.57 -11.45
C PRO A 330 12.11 3.91 -12.78
N ILE A 331 11.18 4.87 -12.77
CA ILE A 331 10.55 5.40 -13.99
C ILE A 331 11.55 6.07 -14.92
N ASP A 332 11.31 5.90 -16.22
CA ASP A 332 11.87 6.77 -17.25
C ASP A 332 10.80 7.77 -17.66
N VAL A 333 10.95 9.01 -17.20
CA VAL A 333 10.00 10.12 -17.41
C VAL A 333 9.69 10.35 -18.90
N LYS A 334 10.66 10.06 -19.79
CA LYS A 334 10.50 10.22 -21.24
C LYS A 334 9.55 9.20 -21.85
N ARG A 335 9.37 8.06 -21.18
CA ARG A 335 8.51 6.95 -21.63
C ARG A 335 7.11 6.98 -21.02
N LEU A 336 6.86 7.87 -20.06
CA LEU A 336 5.54 8.02 -19.45
C LEU A 336 4.52 8.58 -20.46
N THR A 337 3.37 7.94 -20.54
CA THR A 337 2.20 8.48 -21.25
C THR A 337 1.61 9.63 -20.43
N PRO A 338 0.78 10.52 -21.03
CA PRO A 338 0.06 11.54 -20.27
C PRO A 338 -0.79 10.96 -19.11
N LYS A 339 -1.36 9.76 -19.30
CA LYS A 339 -2.14 9.07 -18.26
C LYS A 339 -1.28 8.51 -17.14
N ASP A 340 -0.08 8.01 -17.43
CA ASP A 340 0.87 7.61 -16.39
C ASP A 340 1.30 8.81 -15.54
N ARG A 341 1.61 9.95 -16.20
CA ARG A 341 1.97 11.19 -15.50
C ARG A 341 0.84 11.69 -14.60
N GLU A 342 -0.40 11.69 -15.10
CA GLU A 342 -1.59 12.06 -14.31
C GLU A 342 -1.80 11.13 -13.11
N LEU A 343 -1.61 9.82 -13.31
CA LEU A 343 -1.69 8.82 -12.23
C LEU A 343 -0.62 9.07 -11.15
N ILE A 344 0.64 9.21 -11.54
CA ILE A 344 1.75 9.44 -10.59
C ILE A 344 1.59 10.80 -9.91
N TYR A 345 1.17 11.84 -10.63
CA TYR A 345 0.87 13.15 -10.03
C TYR A 345 -0.22 13.04 -8.96
N SER A 346 -1.23 12.21 -9.20
CA SER A 346 -2.28 11.95 -8.22
C SER A 346 -1.80 11.20 -6.97
N PHE A 347 -0.66 10.52 -7.01
CA PHE A 347 -0.11 9.81 -5.84
C PHE A 347 0.30 10.78 -4.74
N ALA A 348 1.00 11.87 -5.08
CA ALA A 348 1.37 12.91 -4.11
C ALA A 348 0.13 13.53 -3.45
N ILE A 349 -0.92 13.82 -4.23
CA ILE A 349 -2.20 14.33 -3.72
C ILE A 349 -2.85 13.33 -2.75
N ARG A 350 -2.86 12.03 -3.09
CA ARG A 350 -3.42 10.98 -2.23
C ARG A 350 -2.61 10.84 -0.93
N ILE A 351 -1.29 10.91 -1.00
CA ILE A 351 -0.39 10.93 0.16
C ILE A 351 -0.70 12.13 1.07
N HIS A 352 -0.81 13.34 0.51
CA HIS A 352 -1.17 14.55 1.26
C HIS A 352 -2.55 14.47 1.92
N ARG A 353 -3.54 13.90 1.23
CA ARG A 353 -4.89 13.67 1.79
C ARG A 353 -4.87 12.70 2.97
N CYS A 354 -3.85 11.85 3.07
CA CYS A 354 -3.60 10.99 4.22
C CYS A 354 -2.76 11.67 5.31
N ASN A 355 -2.56 12.98 5.23
CA ASN A 355 -1.79 13.76 6.21
C ASN A 355 -0.31 13.33 6.29
N VAL A 356 0.25 12.83 5.19
CA VAL A 356 1.66 12.43 5.03
C VAL A 356 2.26 13.18 3.84
N SER A 357 3.51 13.63 3.95
CA SER A 357 4.35 14.08 2.83
C SER A 357 5.47 13.07 2.63
N GLN A 358 6.00 12.95 1.41
CA GLN A 358 7.09 12.01 1.14
C GLN A 358 8.47 12.68 1.35
N GLY A 359 8.60 13.97 1.06
CA GLY A 359 9.74 14.83 1.42
C GLY A 359 10.97 14.69 0.51
N SER A 360 10.89 13.90 -0.57
CA SER A 360 11.97 13.68 -1.54
C SER A 360 11.43 13.13 -2.86
N PHE A 361 10.50 13.84 -3.49
CA PHE A 361 9.76 13.32 -4.64
C PHE A 361 10.55 13.51 -5.93
N PHE A 362 11.32 12.48 -6.29
CA PHE A 362 12.12 12.41 -7.51
C PHE A 362 11.68 11.24 -8.39
N ASP A 363 12.01 11.28 -9.67
CA ASP A 363 11.75 10.20 -10.63
C ASP A 363 12.33 8.85 -10.18
N ARG A 364 13.56 8.85 -9.62
CA ARG A 364 14.16 7.64 -9.02
C ARG A 364 13.35 7.02 -7.86
N ASN A 365 12.51 7.84 -7.21
CA ASN A 365 11.67 7.43 -6.08
C ASN A 365 10.25 7.06 -6.51
N VAL A 366 9.99 6.95 -7.82
CA VAL A 366 8.79 6.34 -8.36
C VAL A 366 9.21 5.07 -9.11
N LEU A 367 8.85 3.91 -8.56
CA LEU A 367 9.15 2.62 -9.16
C LEU A 367 8.00 2.15 -10.05
N LEU A 368 8.33 1.39 -11.08
CA LEU A 368 7.41 0.78 -12.03
C LEU A 368 7.67 -0.74 -12.11
N GLN A 369 6.59 -1.49 -12.19
CA GLN A 369 6.63 -2.91 -12.55
C GLN A 369 5.52 -3.28 -13.53
N PRO A 370 5.66 -4.39 -14.27
CA PRO A 370 4.57 -4.91 -15.10
C PRO A 370 3.30 -5.11 -14.28
N GLY A 371 2.15 -4.79 -14.86
CA GLY A 371 0.85 -4.95 -14.22
C GLY A 371 -0.23 -5.47 -15.19
N PRO A 372 -1.52 -5.46 -14.79
CA PRO A 372 -1.99 -5.05 -13.46
C PRO A 372 -1.62 -6.07 -12.37
N LEU A 373 -1.46 -5.64 -11.12
CA LEU A 373 -1.13 -6.57 -10.03
C LEU A 373 -2.29 -7.49 -9.62
N SER A 374 -3.50 -7.23 -10.14
CA SER A 374 -4.66 -8.11 -10.03
C SER A 374 -4.54 -9.41 -10.82
N VAL A 375 -3.57 -9.51 -11.74
CA VAL A 375 -3.29 -10.76 -12.48
C VAL A 375 -1.95 -11.36 -12.02
N PRO A 376 -1.77 -12.69 -12.14
CA PRO A 376 -0.51 -13.36 -11.84
C PRO A 376 0.67 -12.78 -12.62
N PRO A 377 1.91 -12.80 -12.08
CA PRO A 377 3.09 -12.24 -12.74
C PRO A 377 3.31 -12.66 -14.20
N SER A 378 2.99 -13.91 -14.55
CA SER A 378 3.13 -14.45 -15.91
C SER A 378 2.18 -13.81 -16.94
N LEU A 379 1.11 -13.16 -16.50
CA LEU A 379 0.14 -12.47 -17.35
C LEU A 379 0.30 -10.95 -17.32
N ARG A 380 1.27 -10.43 -16.57
CA ARG A 380 1.51 -8.99 -16.47
C ARG A 380 2.28 -8.49 -17.68
N SER A 381 2.01 -7.24 -18.04
CA SER A 381 2.63 -6.60 -19.19
C SER A 381 3.18 -5.22 -18.82
N PRO A 382 4.30 -4.80 -19.42
CA PRO A 382 4.76 -3.41 -19.39
C PRO A 382 3.76 -2.42 -19.99
N SER A 383 2.79 -2.87 -20.78
CA SER A 383 1.74 -2.02 -21.38
C SER A 383 0.71 -1.52 -20.37
N THR A 384 0.61 -2.17 -19.21
CA THR A 384 -0.30 -1.83 -18.11
C THR A 384 0.50 -1.69 -16.83
N PRO A 385 1.41 -0.70 -16.74
CA PRO A 385 2.36 -0.59 -15.63
C PRO A 385 1.66 -0.33 -14.30
N SER A 386 2.29 -0.80 -13.22
CA SER A 386 1.91 -0.48 -11.85
C SER A 386 3.04 0.31 -11.19
N PHE A 387 2.67 1.42 -10.55
CA PHE A 387 3.62 2.37 -9.98
C PHE A 387 3.58 2.38 -8.45
N ARG A 388 4.70 2.75 -7.82
CA ARG A 388 4.84 2.92 -6.37
C ARG A 388 5.72 4.12 -6.07
N VAL A 389 5.30 4.99 -5.15
CA VAL A 389 6.17 6.02 -4.55
C VAL A 389 6.92 5.41 -3.37
N ILE A 390 8.23 5.53 -3.36
CA ILE A 390 9.11 4.95 -2.33
C ILE A 390 9.89 6.02 -1.55
N ASP A 391 10.70 5.57 -0.60
CA ASP A 391 11.69 6.37 0.12
C ASP A 391 11.12 7.49 0.98
N PHE A 392 10.38 7.11 2.03
CA PHE A 392 9.82 8.07 3.00
C PHE A 392 10.81 8.47 4.10
N GLY A 393 12.12 8.37 3.85
CA GLY A 393 13.15 8.69 4.85
C GLY A 393 13.13 10.14 5.32
N ARG A 394 12.61 11.05 4.47
CA ARG A 394 12.41 12.48 4.73
C ARG A 394 10.93 12.85 4.90
N GLY A 395 10.04 11.86 4.96
CA GLY A 395 8.61 12.12 5.04
C GLY A 395 8.20 12.75 6.36
N GLU A 396 7.12 13.52 6.33
CA GLU A 396 6.57 14.18 7.51
C GLU A 396 5.08 13.85 7.66
N ARG A 397 4.60 13.93 8.91
CA ARG A 397 3.18 13.76 9.24
C ARG A 397 2.60 15.11 9.64
N ARG A 398 1.44 15.47 9.09
CA ARG A 398 0.74 16.74 9.40
C ARG A 398 0.55 16.99 10.89
N GLY A 399 0.34 15.93 11.69
CA GLY A 399 0.09 16.03 13.13
C GLY A 399 1.23 16.67 13.92
N ASP A 400 2.42 16.75 13.32
CA ASP A 400 3.64 17.25 13.95
C ASP A 400 3.89 18.75 13.65
N MET A 401 2.97 19.44 12.96
CA MET A 401 3.17 20.83 12.49
C MET A 401 1.88 21.67 12.45
N THR A 402 2.03 22.98 12.26
CA THR A 402 0.91 23.90 12.09
C THR A 402 0.24 23.74 10.71
N LYS A 403 -1.01 24.22 10.59
CA LYS A 403 -1.74 24.25 9.31
C LYS A 403 -1.00 25.05 8.22
N GLY A 404 -0.29 26.11 8.61
CA GLY A 404 0.48 26.95 7.69
C GLY A 404 1.70 26.23 7.12
N GLU A 405 2.47 25.59 7.99
CA GLU A 405 3.64 24.77 7.62
C GLU A 405 3.22 23.61 6.72
N TRP A 406 2.17 22.87 7.09
CA TRP A 406 1.66 21.76 6.29
C TRP A 406 1.28 22.18 4.87
N LYS A 407 0.61 23.34 4.74
CA LYS A 407 0.21 23.87 3.44
C LYS A 407 1.43 24.27 2.60
N ALA A 408 2.48 24.80 3.22
CA ALA A 408 3.72 25.14 2.55
C ALA A 408 4.42 23.87 2.02
N ILE A 409 4.58 22.86 2.88
CA ILE A 409 5.20 21.58 2.50
C ILE A 409 4.46 20.90 1.36
N CYS A 410 3.12 20.77 1.46
CA CYS A 410 2.34 20.17 0.37
C CYS A 410 2.52 20.95 -0.93
N LYS A 411 2.51 22.29 -0.87
CA LYS A 411 2.67 23.13 -2.05
C LYS A 411 4.05 22.95 -2.70
N ASP A 412 5.11 22.94 -1.90
CA ASP A 412 6.49 22.80 -2.37
C ASP A 412 6.72 21.40 -2.93
N GLU A 413 6.27 20.35 -2.25
CA GLU A 413 6.33 18.98 -2.78
C GLU A 413 5.55 18.83 -4.09
N MET A 414 4.39 19.48 -4.26
CA MET A 414 3.69 19.47 -5.54
C MET A 414 4.44 20.21 -6.66
N VAL A 415 5.39 21.09 -6.35
CA VAL A 415 6.32 21.67 -7.34
C VAL A 415 7.37 20.62 -7.72
N ASP A 416 7.96 19.96 -6.74
CA ASP A 416 8.96 18.90 -6.97
C ASP A 416 8.38 17.74 -7.79
N VAL A 417 7.16 17.29 -7.47
CA VAL A 417 6.43 16.27 -8.24
C VAL A 417 6.24 16.72 -9.69
N LYS A 418 5.93 18.01 -9.92
CA LYS A 418 5.78 18.53 -11.28
C LYS A 418 7.10 18.50 -12.03
N GLU A 419 8.18 18.89 -11.37
CA GLU A 419 9.50 18.87 -11.98
C GLU A 419 9.96 17.43 -12.26
N ALA A 420 9.77 16.50 -11.32
CA ALA A 420 10.14 15.10 -11.49
C ALA A 420 9.38 14.43 -12.64
N ILE A 421 8.10 14.74 -12.83
CA ILE A 421 7.24 14.03 -13.80
C ILE A 421 7.10 14.78 -15.14
N TYR A 422 7.28 16.10 -15.16
CA TYR A 422 7.13 16.93 -16.36
C TYR A 422 8.38 17.75 -16.73
N GLY A 423 9.35 17.90 -15.83
CA GLY A 423 10.54 18.73 -15.99
C GLY A 423 11.44 18.22 -17.11
N GLY A 424 11.47 18.96 -18.22
CA GLY A 424 12.17 18.61 -19.45
C GLY A 424 11.29 18.71 -20.69
N LEU A 425 9.97 18.60 -20.53
CA LEU A 425 9.01 18.90 -21.59
C LEU A 425 8.67 20.39 -21.52
N LYS A 426 9.31 21.20 -22.39
CA LYS A 426 8.78 22.54 -22.70
C LYS A 426 7.29 22.38 -23.00
N ARG A 427 6.41 23.10 -22.29
CA ARG A 427 4.96 23.11 -22.51
C ARG A 427 4.62 23.14 -24.01
N ILE A 428 4.39 21.98 -24.62
CA ILE A 428 3.83 21.92 -25.96
C ILE A 428 2.33 22.03 -25.78
N ASN A 429 1.81 23.18 -26.18
CA ASN A 429 0.41 23.49 -26.45
C ASN A 429 -0.53 23.79 -25.28
N LYS A 430 -0.52 25.09 -24.95
CA LYS A 430 -1.60 25.88 -24.32
C LYS A 430 -2.92 25.93 -25.13
N HIS A 431 -3.12 25.07 -26.14
CA HIS A 431 -4.26 25.13 -27.07
C HIS A 431 -5.17 23.91 -27.12
N ALA A 432 -4.86 22.82 -26.41
CA ALA A 432 -5.82 21.74 -26.21
C ALA A 432 -6.63 21.99 -24.93
N ARG A 433 -7.35 23.12 -24.85
CA ARG A 433 -8.56 23.14 -24.01
C ARG A 433 -9.54 22.18 -24.67
N GLY A 434 -9.44 20.90 -24.32
CA GLY A 434 -10.51 19.94 -24.56
C GLY A 434 -11.81 20.60 -24.15
N SER A 435 -12.74 20.70 -25.10
CA SER A 435 -13.97 21.49 -24.94
C SER A 435 -14.61 21.16 -23.60
N GLY A 436 -15.03 22.17 -22.82
CA GLY A 436 -15.71 21.97 -21.53
C GLY A 436 -16.91 21.01 -21.58
N LYS A 437 -17.33 20.59 -22.77
CA LYS A 437 -18.30 19.51 -23.03
C LYS A 437 -17.87 18.14 -22.49
N GLN A 438 -16.60 17.75 -22.51
CA GLN A 438 -16.18 16.42 -22.00
C GLN A 438 -16.22 16.36 -20.46
N ILE A 439 -15.72 17.40 -19.79
CA ILE A 439 -15.82 17.54 -18.33
C ILE A 439 -17.29 17.68 -17.90
N ALA A 440 -18.10 18.45 -18.64
CA ALA A 440 -19.54 18.54 -18.39
C ALA A 440 -20.28 17.21 -18.62
N PHE A 441 -19.85 16.42 -19.61
CA PHE A 441 -20.42 15.09 -19.88
C PHE A 441 -20.09 14.11 -18.75
N ALA A 442 -18.84 14.06 -18.29
CA ALA A 442 -18.47 13.25 -17.12
C ALA A 442 -19.27 13.70 -15.89
N ARG A 443 -19.28 15.00 -15.55
CA ARG A 443 -20.08 15.53 -14.42
C ARG A 443 -21.56 15.19 -14.52
N LYS A 444 -22.16 15.23 -15.73
CA LYS A 444 -23.56 14.84 -15.98
C LYS A 444 -23.78 13.32 -15.88
N TYR A 445 -22.81 12.51 -16.32
CA TYR A 445 -22.87 11.05 -16.23
C TYR A 445 -22.83 10.58 -14.77
N TRP A 446 -21.97 11.19 -13.94
CA TRP A 446 -21.86 10.88 -12.51
C TRP A 446 -23.04 11.41 -11.67
N SER A 447 -23.62 12.57 -12.04
CA SER A 447 -24.78 13.12 -11.30
C SER A 447 -26.09 12.36 -11.57
N THR A 448 -26.21 11.70 -12.73
CA THR A 448 -27.42 10.97 -13.13
C THR A 448 -27.38 9.48 -12.78
N ARG A 449 -26.19 8.93 -12.51
CA ARG A 449 -25.99 7.56 -12.04
C ARG A 449 -25.23 7.59 -10.72
N LYS A 450 -25.88 8.03 -9.65
CA LYS A 450 -25.40 7.67 -8.31
C LYS A 450 -25.47 6.14 -8.23
N PRO A 451 -24.36 5.43 -8.00
CA PRO A 451 -24.43 4.00 -7.77
C PRO A 451 -25.35 3.78 -6.56
N THR A 452 -26.48 3.11 -6.79
CA THR A 452 -27.26 2.54 -5.71
C THR A 452 -26.46 1.35 -5.22
N TYR A 453 -25.77 1.52 -4.09
CA TYR A 453 -25.21 0.39 -3.35
C TYR A 453 -26.40 -0.41 -2.84
N GLY A 454 -26.61 -1.58 -3.45
CA GLY A 454 -27.60 -2.57 -3.04
C GLY A 454 -27.03 -3.55 -2.05
#